data_AF-A0A2V1BMA5-F1
#
_entry.id   AF-A0A2V1BMA5-F1
#
_cell.length_a   1.000
_cell.length_b   1.000
_cell.length_c   1.000
_cell.angle_alpha   90.00
_cell.angle_beta   90.00
_cell.angle_gamma   90.00
#
_symmetry.space_group_name_H-M   'P 1'
#
loop_
_entity.id
_entity.type
_entity.pdbx_description
1 polymer ?
#
loop_
_entity_poly.entity_id
_entity_poly.type
_entity_poly.pdbx_seq_one_letter_code
_entity_poly.pdbx_strand_id
1 'polypeptide(L)'
;MDSHIPNAPSWVPDFRKTNSFMCLDGTYQATQKSLTVVHIQNRGAELQVSGAIVDRISSHVRQKVWEPSFGTREVCDGPFFGLYDPEMFYSTIKTLQAWMTIGLTKDSHVTERYGNFYKATQEVATQGHLHLMNCGAKDFAEFLDLLYWNSDWYEAATPSDVRENLEKAANDPGMKERFFNPTYMAYVENPEWQTMCAMKLHPTISKVLHLVWAVARGNTIFETATGWLGVGTNTLKGDDVLALISGMSMPVVLRPVLGTGERKFMVVGNAYVHGMMDGEMWDEGEKNLETLIL
;
A
#
# COMPACT_ATOMS: atom_id res chain seq x y z
N MET A 1 -21.56 1.11 10.96
CA MET A 1 -21.03 1.69 12.20
C MET A 1 -20.30 0.55 12.83
N ASP A 2 -19.09 0.74 13.32
CA ASP A 2 -18.63 -0.20 14.32
C ASP A 2 -18.53 0.56 15.65
N SER A 3 -19.28 0.07 16.63
CA SER A 3 -20.01 0.91 17.59
C SER A 3 -19.38 0.90 18.97
N HIS A 4 -18.05 0.86 19.05
CA HIS A 4 -17.36 0.47 20.28
C HIS A 4 -16.35 1.48 20.84
N ILE A 5 -16.37 2.75 20.42
CA ILE A 5 -15.88 3.83 21.30
C ILE A 5 -17.10 4.63 21.78
N PRO A 6 -17.75 4.20 22.88
CA PRO A 6 -18.89 4.93 23.44
C PRO A 6 -18.51 6.39 23.69
N ASN A 7 -19.33 7.32 23.21
CA ASN A 7 -19.17 8.77 23.41
C ASN A 7 -17.99 9.44 22.69
N ALA A 8 -17.33 8.81 21.70
CA ALA A 8 -16.30 9.47 20.91
C ALA A 8 -16.83 10.73 20.19
N PRO A 9 -16.06 11.84 20.13
CA PRO A 9 -16.41 13.01 19.32
C PRO A 9 -16.61 12.68 17.84
N SER A 10 -17.45 13.44 17.14
CA SER A 10 -17.81 13.19 15.73
C SER A 10 -16.65 13.32 14.73
N TRP A 11 -15.57 13.98 15.12
CA TRP A 11 -14.36 14.13 14.31
C TRP A 11 -13.42 12.93 14.42
N VAL A 12 -13.60 12.06 15.43
CA VAL A 12 -12.79 10.85 15.59
C VAL A 12 -13.08 9.95 14.41
N PRO A 13 -12.08 9.66 13.55
CA PRO A 13 -12.30 8.78 12.42
C PRO A 13 -12.84 7.43 12.88
N ASP A 14 -13.84 6.90 12.18
CA ASP A 14 -14.11 5.47 12.29
C ASP A 14 -12.93 4.77 11.63
N PHE A 15 -11.97 4.32 12.43
CA PHE A 15 -10.74 3.69 11.98
C PHE A 15 -10.98 2.38 11.21
N ARG A 16 -12.24 1.93 11.09
CA ARG A 16 -12.65 0.85 10.19
C ARG A 16 -13.44 1.29 8.97
N LYS A 17 -13.45 2.59 8.64
CA LYS A 17 -14.17 3.14 7.49
C LYS A 17 -13.38 4.19 6.73
N THR A 18 -12.06 4.18 6.82
CA THR A 18 -11.25 5.03 5.95
C THR A 18 -11.52 4.64 4.50
N ASN A 19 -11.79 5.62 3.63
CA ASN A 19 -11.95 5.44 2.17
C ASN A 19 -10.67 4.92 1.47
N SER A 20 -9.64 4.52 2.22
CA SER A 20 -8.50 3.78 1.68
C SER A 20 -8.91 2.32 1.50
N PHE A 21 -8.42 1.70 0.43
CA PHE A 21 -8.41 0.25 0.27
C PHE A 21 -7.42 -0.40 1.27
N MET A 22 -7.34 0.11 2.50
CA MET A 22 -6.70 -0.63 3.60
C MET A 22 -7.74 -1.62 4.09
N CYS A 23 -7.54 -2.90 3.78
CA CYS A 23 -8.57 -3.92 3.95
C CYS A 23 -8.89 -4.19 5.43
N LEU A 24 -10.19 -4.16 5.70
CA LEU A 24 -10.84 -4.18 7.01
C LEU A 24 -11.55 -5.53 7.25
N ASP A 25 -11.02 -6.62 6.69
CA ASP A 25 -11.62 -7.95 6.87
C ASP A 25 -11.55 -8.44 8.33
N GLY A 26 -10.92 -7.66 9.21
CA GLY A 26 -10.87 -7.87 10.65
C GLY A 26 -9.90 -8.97 11.05
N THR A 27 -9.03 -9.40 10.13
CA THR A 27 -8.08 -10.50 10.37
C THR A 27 -6.92 -10.07 11.27
N TYR A 28 -6.46 -8.83 11.14
CA TYR A 28 -5.31 -8.32 11.90
C TYR A 28 -5.63 -8.02 13.36
N GLN A 29 -4.66 -8.31 14.21
CA GLN A 29 -4.72 -8.12 15.66
C GLN A 29 -3.40 -7.52 16.17
N ALA A 30 -3.02 -6.36 15.65
CA ALA A 30 -1.75 -5.70 15.96
C ALA A 30 -1.55 -5.42 17.46
N THR A 31 -2.65 -5.27 18.22
CA THR A 31 -2.63 -5.13 19.69
C THR A 31 -3.34 -6.28 20.41
N GLN A 32 -3.36 -7.45 19.78
CA GLN A 32 -3.92 -8.70 20.29
C GLN A 32 -5.34 -8.51 20.85
N LYS A 33 -5.59 -8.96 22.09
CA LYS A 33 -6.90 -8.85 22.77
C LYS A 33 -6.98 -7.64 23.71
N SER A 34 -6.07 -6.68 23.58
CA SER A 34 -6.07 -5.48 24.41
C SER A 34 -7.37 -4.71 24.25
N LEU A 35 -7.81 -4.07 25.33
CA LEU A 35 -9.04 -3.29 25.34
C LEU A 35 -8.75 -1.83 25.00
N THR A 36 -9.65 -1.21 24.26
CA THR A 36 -9.58 0.22 23.98
C THR A 36 -9.81 1.02 25.26
N VAL A 37 -8.78 1.74 25.72
CA VAL A 37 -8.89 2.70 26.83
C VAL A 37 -8.71 4.10 26.24
N VAL A 38 -9.79 4.89 26.24
CA VAL A 38 -9.82 6.25 25.68
C VAL A 38 -10.43 7.19 26.71
N HIS A 39 -9.74 8.28 27.01
CA HIS A 39 -10.27 9.38 27.79
C HIS A 39 -10.38 10.63 26.93
N ILE A 40 -11.59 11.16 26.82
CA ILE A 40 -11.87 12.38 26.05
C ILE A 40 -11.60 13.58 26.95
N GLN A 41 -10.74 14.49 26.48
CA GLN A 41 -10.35 15.68 27.23
C GLN A 41 -10.51 16.95 26.38
N ASN A 42 -10.19 18.10 26.99
CA ASN A 42 -10.22 19.41 26.33
C ASN A 42 -11.53 19.69 25.57
N ARG A 43 -12.67 19.53 26.25
CA ARG A 43 -14.02 19.72 25.66
C ARG A 43 -14.28 18.87 24.40
N GLY A 44 -13.63 17.71 24.30
CA GLY A 44 -13.78 16.82 23.15
C GLY A 44 -12.85 17.12 21.99
N ALA A 45 -11.82 17.95 22.17
CA ALA A 45 -10.82 18.22 21.14
C ALA A 45 -9.61 17.28 21.20
N GLU A 46 -9.42 16.55 22.30
CA GLU A 46 -8.26 15.68 22.51
C GLU A 46 -8.69 14.29 23.01
N LEU A 47 -8.00 13.26 22.53
CA LEU A 47 -8.14 11.89 23.00
C LEU A 47 -6.84 11.45 23.70
N GLN A 48 -6.96 11.06 24.95
CA GLN A 48 -5.89 10.39 25.66
C GLN A 48 -6.07 8.88 25.50
N VAL A 49 -5.07 8.21 24.95
CA VAL A 49 -5.07 6.77 24.68
C VAL A 49 -3.83 6.10 25.28
N SER A 50 -3.89 4.80 25.50
CA SER A 50 -2.74 3.99 25.89
C SER A 50 -2.16 3.27 24.67
N GLY A 51 -0.84 3.34 24.49
CA GLY A 51 -0.16 2.72 23.36
C GLY A 51 1.35 2.85 23.45
N ALA A 52 2.06 2.39 22.42
CA ALA A 52 3.50 2.54 22.32
C ALA A 52 3.89 3.03 20.94
N ILE A 53 4.80 4.01 20.88
CA ILE A 53 5.45 4.39 19.62
C ILE A 53 6.56 3.39 19.35
N VAL A 54 6.43 2.67 18.23
CA VAL A 54 7.31 1.53 17.89
C VAL A 54 8.42 1.92 16.92
N ASP A 55 8.18 2.90 16.06
CA ASP A 55 9.19 3.42 15.13
C ASP A 55 8.78 4.77 14.55
N ARG A 56 9.59 5.32 13.64
CA ARG A 56 9.37 6.55 12.90
C ARG A 56 9.53 6.30 11.41
N ILE A 57 8.66 6.91 10.61
CA ILE A 57 8.73 6.90 9.15
C ILE A 57 10.01 7.62 8.71
N SER A 58 10.87 6.92 7.96
CA SER A 58 12.13 7.46 7.44
C SER A 58 11.93 8.00 6.02
N SER A 59 11.27 7.22 5.17
CA SER A 59 11.05 7.55 3.76
C SER A 59 9.75 6.93 3.24
N HIS A 60 9.23 7.49 2.14
CA HIS A 60 8.07 6.94 1.43
C HIS A 60 8.14 7.28 -0.06
N VAL A 61 7.46 6.50 -0.88
CA VAL A 61 7.38 6.74 -2.33
C VAL A 61 6.49 7.94 -2.61
N ARG A 62 6.95 8.87 -3.46
CA ARG A 62 6.20 10.11 -3.78
C ARG A 62 5.28 9.97 -4.98
N GLN A 63 5.60 9.03 -5.87
CA GLN A 63 4.80 8.69 -7.02
C GLN A 63 3.44 8.15 -6.57
N LYS A 64 2.41 8.48 -7.35
CA LYS A 64 1.03 8.07 -7.08
C LYS A 64 0.46 7.46 -8.36
N VAL A 65 -0.32 6.41 -8.18
CA VAL A 65 -1.14 5.88 -9.27
C VAL A 65 -2.17 6.92 -9.67
N TRP A 66 -2.61 6.87 -10.93
CA TRP A 66 -3.76 7.66 -11.35
C TRP A 66 -4.99 7.30 -10.52
N GLU A 67 -5.72 8.32 -10.09
CA GLU A 67 -6.97 8.19 -9.37
C GLU A 67 -8.09 8.91 -10.13
N PRO A 68 -9.30 8.32 -10.19
CA PRO A 68 -10.45 9.02 -10.75
C PRO A 68 -10.76 10.28 -9.92
N SER A 69 -11.38 11.27 -10.55
CA SER A 69 -11.89 12.43 -9.82
C SER A 69 -12.87 12.01 -8.72
N PHE A 70 -12.87 12.77 -7.62
CA PHE A 70 -13.80 12.52 -6.51
C PHE A 70 -15.25 12.52 -7.01
N GLY A 71 -16.01 11.48 -6.69
CA GLY A 71 -17.41 11.33 -7.08
C GLY A 71 -17.67 10.64 -8.42
N THR A 72 -16.62 10.16 -9.13
CA THR A 72 -16.81 9.29 -10.30
C THR A 72 -17.50 7.99 -9.87
N ARG A 73 -18.69 7.73 -10.42
CA ARG A 73 -19.57 6.65 -9.97
C ARG A 73 -19.08 5.24 -10.31
N GLU A 74 -18.27 5.08 -11.36
CA GLU A 74 -17.78 3.77 -11.79
C GLU A 74 -16.37 3.88 -12.37
N VAL A 75 -15.42 3.15 -11.79
CA VAL A 75 -14.16 2.80 -12.45
C VAL A 75 -14.24 1.32 -12.81
N CYS A 76 -14.65 1.04 -14.05
CA CYS A 76 -14.68 -0.34 -14.55
C CYS A 76 -13.26 -0.74 -14.95
N ASP A 77 -12.63 -1.56 -14.13
CA ASP A 77 -11.30 -2.08 -14.41
C ASP A 77 -11.34 -3.23 -15.43
N GLY A 78 -11.60 -2.88 -16.69
CA GLY A 78 -11.63 -3.80 -17.82
C GLY A 78 -10.28 -3.98 -18.51
N PRO A 79 -10.21 -4.82 -19.56
CA PRO A 79 -8.97 -5.14 -20.27
C PRO A 79 -8.30 -3.92 -20.93
N PHE A 80 -9.06 -2.85 -21.21
CA PHE A 80 -8.55 -1.62 -21.82
C PHE A 80 -8.35 -0.47 -20.83
N PHE A 81 -8.73 -0.67 -19.56
CA PHE A 81 -8.66 0.39 -18.56
C PHE A 81 -7.21 0.87 -18.38
N GLY A 82 -7.02 2.19 -18.41
CA GLY A 82 -5.71 2.83 -18.27
C GLY A 82 -4.88 2.92 -19.55
N LEU A 83 -5.29 2.30 -20.66
CA LEU A 83 -4.50 2.28 -21.91
C LEU A 83 -4.76 3.46 -22.86
N TYR A 84 -5.79 4.27 -22.61
CA TYR A 84 -6.15 5.41 -23.48
C TYR A 84 -5.46 6.71 -23.14
N ASP A 85 -4.91 6.80 -21.94
CA ASP A 85 -4.39 8.03 -21.38
C ASP A 85 -2.97 7.76 -20.86
N PRO A 86 -1.96 8.44 -21.41
CA PRO A 86 -0.59 8.41 -20.90
C PRO A 86 -0.49 8.64 -19.40
N GLU A 87 -1.29 9.54 -18.84
CA GLU A 87 -1.27 9.80 -17.42
C GLU A 87 -1.65 8.54 -16.62
N MET A 88 -2.58 7.73 -17.11
CA MET A 88 -3.03 6.53 -16.43
C MET A 88 -1.99 5.42 -16.43
N PHE A 89 -1.53 4.97 -17.59
CA PHE A 89 -0.58 3.84 -17.65
C PHE A 89 0.79 4.24 -17.12
N TYR A 90 1.27 5.44 -17.44
CA TYR A 90 2.59 5.88 -17.02
C TYR A 90 2.67 6.04 -15.50
N SER A 91 1.71 6.75 -14.89
CA SER A 91 1.69 6.93 -13.44
C SER A 91 1.51 5.60 -12.71
N THR A 92 0.69 4.70 -13.25
CA THR A 92 0.48 3.37 -12.66
C THR A 92 1.77 2.58 -12.68
N ILE A 93 2.36 2.31 -13.86
CA ILE A 93 3.56 1.48 -13.97
C ILE A 93 4.73 2.10 -13.21
N LYS A 94 4.95 3.42 -13.31
CA LYS A 94 6.05 4.08 -12.58
C LYS A 94 5.86 4.05 -11.07
N THR A 95 4.63 4.17 -10.58
CA THR A 95 4.36 4.07 -9.14
C THR A 95 4.58 2.64 -8.66
N LEU A 96 4.09 1.64 -9.39
CA LEU A 96 4.30 0.24 -9.03
C LEU A 96 5.78 -0.13 -9.08
N GLN A 97 6.52 0.31 -10.09
CA GLN A 97 7.98 0.18 -10.13
C GLN A 97 8.64 0.84 -8.92
N ALA A 98 8.28 2.08 -8.57
CA ALA A 98 8.84 2.73 -7.40
C ALA A 98 8.51 1.99 -6.09
N TRP A 99 7.30 1.44 -5.97
CA TRP A 99 6.87 0.67 -4.81
C TRP A 99 7.64 -0.64 -4.67
N MET A 100 7.83 -1.39 -5.75
CA MET A 100 8.52 -2.67 -5.69
C MET A 100 10.03 -2.45 -5.51
N THR A 101 10.61 -1.43 -6.16
CA THR A 101 12.05 -1.15 -6.08
C THR A 101 12.53 -0.91 -4.65
N ILE A 102 11.73 -0.32 -3.76
CA ILE A 102 12.13 -0.09 -2.35
C ILE A 102 12.49 -1.41 -1.63
N GLY A 103 11.82 -2.50 -1.98
CA GLY A 103 12.09 -3.82 -1.44
C GLY A 103 13.13 -4.61 -2.23
N LEU A 104 13.36 -4.27 -3.50
CA LEU A 104 14.29 -5.00 -4.37
C LEU A 104 15.74 -4.51 -4.29
N THR A 105 16.01 -3.34 -3.69
CA THR A 105 17.38 -2.78 -3.60
C THR A 105 18.12 -3.27 -2.36
N LYS A 106 19.37 -3.73 -2.56
CA LYS A 106 20.20 -4.37 -1.51
C LYS A 106 20.64 -3.44 -0.37
N ASP A 107 20.59 -2.13 -0.58
CA ASP A 107 21.16 -1.14 0.34
C ASP A 107 20.13 -0.50 1.31
N SER A 108 18.91 -1.04 1.40
CA SER A 108 17.88 -0.57 2.35
C SER A 108 17.92 -1.32 3.68
N HIS A 109 17.52 -0.69 4.79
CA HIS A 109 17.39 -1.35 6.09
C HIS A 109 16.34 -2.47 6.05
N VAL A 110 15.40 -2.39 5.11
CA VAL A 110 14.46 -3.46 4.75
C VAL A 110 15.19 -4.75 4.37
N THR A 111 16.23 -4.68 3.54
CA THR A 111 16.99 -5.87 3.10
C THR A 111 17.68 -6.56 4.28
N GLU A 112 18.30 -5.79 5.16
CA GLU A 112 18.94 -6.32 6.38
C GLU A 112 17.93 -6.98 7.31
N ARG A 113 16.71 -6.42 7.41
CA ARG A 113 15.67 -6.89 8.33
C ARG A 113 15.05 -8.23 7.92
N TYR A 114 14.58 -8.35 6.68
CA TYR A 114 13.71 -9.48 6.31
C TYR A 114 14.46 -10.69 5.75
N GLY A 115 15.67 -10.51 5.19
CA GLY A 115 16.45 -11.56 4.52
C GLY A 115 15.83 -12.10 3.21
N ASN A 116 14.50 -12.20 3.13
CA ASN A 116 13.72 -12.49 1.92
C ASN A 116 12.77 -11.32 1.64
N PHE A 117 13.27 -10.35 0.87
CA PHE A 117 12.50 -9.15 0.55
C PHE A 117 11.31 -9.41 -0.37
N TYR A 118 11.35 -10.43 -1.25
CA TYR A 118 10.26 -10.72 -2.17
C TYR A 118 8.95 -10.99 -1.43
N LYS A 119 9.01 -11.78 -0.36
CA LYS A 119 7.84 -12.06 0.47
C LYS A 119 7.36 -10.78 1.15
N ALA A 120 8.24 -10.01 1.80
CA ALA A 120 7.85 -8.77 2.47
C ALA A 120 7.22 -7.76 1.49
N THR A 121 7.82 -7.58 0.31
CA THR A 121 7.28 -6.72 -0.75
C THR A 121 5.91 -7.19 -1.24
N GLN A 122 5.73 -8.49 -1.46
CA GLN A 122 4.43 -9.07 -1.82
C GLN A 122 3.38 -8.79 -0.74
N GLU A 123 3.70 -9.13 0.51
CA GLU A 123 2.79 -8.96 1.65
C GLU A 123 2.42 -7.49 1.81
N VAL A 124 3.36 -6.56 1.69
CA VAL A 124 3.09 -5.11 1.79
C VAL A 124 2.29 -4.58 0.60
N ALA A 125 2.69 -4.90 -0.62
CA ALA A 125 2.04 -4.40 -1.84
C ALA A 125 0.62 -4.97 -2.04
N THR A 126 0.31 -6.10 -1.41
CA THR A 126 -1.01 -6.74 -1.45
C THR A 126 -1.75 -6.68 -0.12
N GLN A 127 -1.13 -6.10 0.92
CA GLN A 127 -1.57 -6.17 2.31
C GLN A 127 -1.94 -7.60 2.73
N GLY A 128 -1.17 -8.61 2.32
CA GLY A 128 -1.40 -10.04 2.59
C GLY A 128 -2.59 -10.70 1.86
N HIS A 129 -3.28 -9.96 0.98
CA HIS A 129 -4.53 -10.40 0.37
C HIS A 129 -4.38 -11.03 -1.02
N LEU A 130 -3.17 -11.37 -1.45
CA LEU A 130 -2.95 -12.00 -2.76
C LEU A 130 -3.82 -13.26 -2.95
N HIS A 131 -4.04 -14.01 -1.86
CA HIS A 131 -4.88 -15.20 -1.85
C HIS A 131 -6.36 -14.94 -2.21
N LEU A 132 -6.89 -13.72 -1.96
CA LEU A 132 -8.27 -13.35 -2.33
C LEU A 132 -8.47 -13.34 -3.85
N MET A 133 -7.38 -13.16 -4.61
CA MET A 133 -7.38 -13.21 -6.07
C MET A 133 -7.16 -14.63 -6.63
N ASN A 134 -7.05 -15.64 -5.75
CA ASN A 134 -6.58 -16.98 -6.07
C ASN A 134 -5.20 -16.95 -6.76
N CYS A 135 -4.32 -16.08 -6.26
CA CYS A 135 -2.94 -15.92 -6.70
C CYS A 135 -1.98 -16.25 -5.56
N GLY A 136 -0.75 -16.62 -5.90
CA GLY A 136 0.32 -16.90 -4.94
C GLY A 136 1.66 -16.31 -5.36
N ALA A 137 2.72 -16.70 -4.65
CA ALA A 137 4.05 -16.11 -4.83
C ALA A 137 4.62 -16.25 -6.24
N LYS A 138 4.27 -17.33 -6.95
CA LYS A 138 4.67 -17.51 -8.35
C LYS A 138 4.03 -16.44 -9.25
N ASP A 139 2.74 -16.17 -9.08
CA ASP A 139 2.03 -15.15 -9.88
C ASP A 139 2.56 -13.75 -9.56
N PHE A 140 2.93 -13.49 -8.30
CA PHE A 140 3.56 -12.23 -7.93
C PHE A 140 4.96 -12.08 -8.54
N ALA A 141 5.75 -13.16 -8.61
CA ALA A 141 7.05 -13.14 -9.29
C ALA A 141 6.90 -12.86 -10.80
N GLU A 142 5.95 -13.52 -11.46
CA GLU A 142 5.66 -13.27 -12.89
C GLU A 142 5.11 -11.84 -13.12
N PHE A 143 4.36 -11.29 -12.17
CA PHE A 143 3.98 -9.88 -12.18
C PHE A 143 5.21 -8.95 -12.14
N LEU A 144 6.22 -9.25 -11.30
CA LEU A 144 7.46 -8.46 -11.25
C LEU A 144 8.30 -8.62 -12.53
N ASP A 145 8.37 -9.84 -13.07
CA ASP A 145 9.01 -10.14 -14.35
C ASP A 145 8.44 -9.27 -15.48
N LEU A 146 7.10 -9.17 -15.55
CA LEU A 146 6.44 -8.25 -16.48
C LEU A 146 6.62 -6.78 -16.10
N LEU A 147 6.70 -6.41 -14.82
CA LEU A 147 6.83 -5.01 -14.38
C LEU A 147 8.19 -4.41 -14.78
N TYR A 148 9.23 -5.25 -14.82
CA TYR A 148 10.61 -4.86 -15.03
C TYR A 148 11.26 -5.48 -16.28
N TRP A 149 10.46 -6.00 -17.22
CA TRP A 149 10.96 -6.67 -18.44
C TRP A 149 11.97 -5.86 -19.27
N ASN A 150 11.88 -4.53 -19.19
CA ASN A 150 12.73 -3.59 -19.92
C ASN A 150 13.81 -2.94 -19.04
N SER A 151 14.04 -3.46 -17.84
CA SER A 151 14.98 -2.90 -16.86
C SER A 151 16.26 -3.73 -16.81
N ASP A 152 17.41 -3.09 -17.10
CA ASP A 152 18.71 -3.78 -17.18
C ASP A 152 19.21 -4.35 -15.84
N TRP A 153 18.68 -3.85 -14.71
CA TRP A 153 19.11 -4.24 -13.37
C TRP A 153 18.31 -5.41 -12.79
N TYR A 154 17.18 -5.77 -13.42
CA TYR A 154 16.27 -6.81 -12.92
C TYR A 154 16.42 -8.08 -13.74
N GLU A 155 16.69 -9.19 -13.07
CA GLU A 155 16.78 -10.51 -13.71
C GLU A 155 15.47 -11.27 -13.53
N ALA A 156 14.71 -11.40 -14.62
CA ALA A 156 13.44 -12.11 -14.61
C ALA A 156 13.63 -13.60 -14.33
N ALA A 157 12.75 -14.19 -13.51
CA ALA A 157 12.77 -15.62 -13.23
C ALA A 157 12.39 -16.44 -14.47
N THR A 158 11.51 -15.90 -15.32
CA THR A 158 10.99 -16.55 -16.53
C THR A 158 11.05 -15.65 -17.77
N PRO A 159 12.25 -15.35 -18.32
CA PRO A 159 12.39 -14.39 -19.43
C PRO A 159 11.68 -14.81 -20.74
N SER A 160 11.55 -16.12 -21.00
CA SER A 160 10.80 -16.64 -22.14
C SER A 160 9.32 -16.27 -22.06
N ASP A 161 8.74 -16.44 -20.88
CA ASP A 161 7.31 -16.28 -20.63
C ASP A 161 6.94 -14.79 -20.71
N VAL A 162 7.81 -13.91 -20.22
CA VAL A 162 7.72 -12.46 -20.40
C VAL A 162 7.64 -12.08 -21.88
N ARG A 163 8.57 -12.58 -22.70
CA ARG A 163 8.59 -12.27 -24.14
C ARG A 163 7.33 -12.79 -24.83
N GLU A 164 6.93 -14.02 -24.54
CA GLU A 164 5.71 -14.61 -25.10
C GLU A 164 4.46 -13.79 -24.73
N ASN A 165 4.36 -13.34 -23.47
CA ASN A 165 3.26 -12.52 -23.00
C ASN A 165 3.21 -11.13 -23.68
N LEU A 166 4.37 -10.48 -23.86
CA LEU A 166 4.46 -9.22 -24.62
C LEU A 166 4.07 -9.40 -26.09
N GLU A 167 4.53 -10.48 -26.73
CA GLU A 167 4.18 -10.80 -28.12
C GLU A 167 2.69 -11.11 -28.30
N LYS A 168 2.09 -11.86 -27.36
CA LYS A 168 0.63 -12.10 -27.33
C LYS A 168 -0.14 -10.79 -27.22
N ALA A 169 0.28 -9.90 -26.31
CA ALA A 169 -0.37 -8.62 -26.11
C ALA A 169 -0.27 -7.71 -27.34
N ALA A 170 0.90 -7.65 -27.97
CA ALA A 170 1.12 -6.90 -29.20
C ALA A 170 0.30 -7.45 -30.39
N ASN A 171 -0.06 -8.73 -30.36
CA ASN A 171 -0.82 -9.39 -31.42
C ASN A 171 -2.31 -9.55 -31.15
N ASP A 172 -2.80 -9.15 -29.98
CA ASP A 172 -4.21 -9.27 -29.61
C ASP A 172 -5.11 -8.51 -30.60
N PRO A 173 -6.12 -9.18 -31.21
CA PRO A 173 -7.00 -8.54 -32.19
C PRO A 173 -7.75 -7.33 -31.64
N GLY A 174 -8.20 -7.40 -30.38
CA GLY A 174 -8.96 -6.32 -29.74
C GLY A 174 -8.07 -5.11 -29.45
N MET A 175 -6.82 -5.32 -29.05
CA MET A 175 -5.84 -4.24 -28.90
C MET A 175 -5.49 -3.61 -30.24
N LYS A 176 -5.26 -4.43 -31.28
CA LYS A 176 -4.95 -3.96 -32.63
C LYS A 176 -6.06 -3.09 -33.21
N GLU A 177 -7.29 -3.57 -33.19
CA GLU A 177 -8.45 -2.83 -33.69
C GLU A 177 -8.56 -1.43 -33.05
N ARG A 178 -8.14 -1.31 -31.78
CA ARG A 178 -8.52 -0.19 -30.95
C ARG A 178 -7.42 0.84 -30.70
N PHE A 179 -6.17 0.39 -30.63
CA PHE A 179 -5.02 1.24 -30.33
C PHE A 179 -4.03 1.37 -31.49
N PHE A 180 -4.08 0.49 -32.51
CA PHE A 180 -3.12 0.53 -33.62
C PHE A 180 -3.65 1.43 -34.75
N ASN A 181 -3.90 2.67 -34.39
CA ASN A 181 -4.34 3.74 -35.28
C ASN A 181 -3.53 5.01 -35.00
N PRO A 182 -3.55 6.02 -35.91
CA PRO A 182 -2.72 7.21 -35.77
C PRO A 182 -2.92 7.99 -34.46
N THR A 183 -4.08 7.86 -33.79
CA THR A 183 -4.36 8.55 -32.53
C THR A 183 -3.54 8.00 -31.36
N TYR A 184 -3.36 6.68 -31.29
CA TYR A 184 -2.73 6.01 -30.14
C TYR A 184 -1.38 5.35 -30.47
N MET A 185 -0.92 5.43 -31.71
CA MET A 185 0.32 4.76 -32.15
C MET A 185 1.53 5.12 -31.27
N ALA A 186 1.66 6.39 -30.86
CA ALA A 186 2.71 6.84 -29.97
C ALA A 186 2.66 6.19 -28.58
N TYR A 187 1.51 5.70 -28.14
CA TYR A 187 1.36 5.02 -26.86
C TYR A 187 1.76 3.55 -26.97
N VAL A 188 1.41 2.88 -28.06
CA VAL A 188 1.70 1.44 -28.27
C VAL A 188 3.21 1.15 -28.27
N GLU A 189 4.02 2.13 -28.68
CA GLU A 189 5.50 2.05 -28.65
C GLU A 189 6.09 2.33 -27.26
N ASN A 190 5.31 2.88 -26.33
CA ASN A 190 5.78 3.20 -25.00
C ASN A 190 5.91 1.92 -24.13
N PRO A 191 7.05 1.71 -23.44
CA PRO A 191 7.25 0.50 -22.66
C PRO A 191 6.28 0.35 -21.48
N GLU A 192 5.91 1.45 -20.80
CA GLU A 192 4.92 1.38 -19.71
C GLU A 192 3.53 0.98 -20.23
N TRP A 193 3.15 1.45 -21.42
CA TRP A 193 1.93 0.99 -22.09
C TRP A 193 2.00 -0.51 -22.41
N GLN A 194 3.11 -0.98 -22.98
CA GLN A 194 3.32 -2.40 -23.30
C GLN A 194 3.26 -3.29 -22.05
N THR A 195 3.91 -2.86 -20.97
CA THR A 195 3.83 -3.52 -19.65
C THR A 195 2.38 -3.62 -19.18
N MET A 196 1.66 -2.49 -19.15
CA MET A 196 0.27 -2.48 -18.69
C MET A 196 -0.65 -3.34 -19.56
N CYS A 197 -0.47 -3.29 -20.89
CA CYS A 197 -1.21 -4.08 -21.85
C CYS A 197 -1.00 -5.58 -21.63
N ALA A 198 0.25 -6.03 -21.51
CA ALA A 198 0.58 -7.44 -21.24
C ALA A 198 -0.01 -7.91 -19.91
N MET A 199 0.10 -7.11 -18.85
CA MET A 199 -0.50 -7.44 -17.54
C MET A 199 -2.04 -7.52 -17.61
N LYS A 200 -2.69 -6.61 -18.32
CA LYS A 200 -4.16 -6.59 -18.46
C LYS A 200 -4.70 -7.78 -19.24
N LEU A 201 -4.00 -8.22 -20.28
CA LEU A 201 -4.40 -9.36 -21.09
C LEU A 201 -4.06 -10.71 -20.44
N HIS A 202 -3.13 -10.73 -19.50
CA HIS A 202 -2.77 -11.94 -18.81
C HIS A 202 -3.88 -12.40 -17.82
N PRO A 203 -4.35 -13.66 -17.88
CA PRO A 203 -5.51 -14.13 -17.11
C PRO A 203 -5.33 -14.08 -15.59
N THR A 204 -4.11 -14.32 -15.10
CA THR A 204 -3.78 -14.26 -13.67
C THR A 204 -3.20 -12.90 -13.25
N ILE A 205 -2.16 -12.41 -13.94
CA ILE A 205 -1.47 -11.16 -13.59
C ILE A 205 -2.39 -9.93 -13.63
N SER A 206 -3.45 -9.91 -14.45
CA SER A 206 -4.45 -8.83 -14.40
C SER A 206 -5.09 -8.67 -13.02
N LYS A 207 -5.28 -9.76 -12.28
CA LYS A 207 -5.81 -9.76 -10.90
C LYS A 207 -4.78 -9.25 -9.90
N VAL A 208 -3.52 -9.63 -10.06
CA VAL A 208 -2.41 -9.12 -9.25
C VAL A 208 -2.26 -7.61 -9.45
N LEU A 209 -2.26 -7.16 -10.71
CA LEU A 209 -2.24 -5.75 -11.07
C LEU A 209 -3.43 -5.00 -10.44
N HIS A 210 -4.64 -5.55 -10.54
CA HIS A 210 -5.84 -4.95 -9.95
C HIS A 210 -5.67 -4.74 -8.44
N LEU A 211 -5.25 -5.79 -7.72
CA LEU A 211 -5.08 -5.73 -6.27
C LEU A 211 -4.00 -4.72 -5.87
N VAL A 212 -2.82 -4.79 -6.49
CA VAL A 212 -1.70 -3.89 -6.17
C VAL A 212 -2.06 -2.44 -6.50
N TRP A 213 -2.71 -2.19 -7.65
CA TRP A 213 -3.21 -0.86 -8.00
C TRP A 213 -4.26 -0.36 -7.01
N ALA A 214 -5.21 -1.21 -6.61
CA ALA A 214 -6.24 -0.87 -5.63
C ALA A 214 -5.63 -0.50 -4.26
N VAL A 215 -4.64 -1.26 -3.80
CA VAL A 215 -3.86 -0.94 -2.58
C VAL A 215 -3.11 0.38 -2.75
N ALA A 216 -2.57 0.67 -3.92
CA ALA A 216 -1.81 1.90 -4.17
C ALA A 216 -2.67 3.19 -4.20
N ARG A 217 -3.98 3.08 -4.42
CA ARG A 217 -4.88 4.24 -4.41
C ARG A 217 -5.00 4.85 -3.02
N GLY A 218 -4.73 6.15 -2.91
CA GLY A 218 -4.75 6.90 -1.67
C GLY A 218 -3.60 6.57 -0.71
N ASN A 219 -2.71 5.64 -1.08
CA ASN A 219 -1.67 5.11 -0.22
C ASN A 219 -0.27 5.31 -0.83
N THR A 220 0.75 5.05 -0.01
CA THR A 220 2.15 4.98 -0.40
C THR A 220 2.84 3.87 0.40
N ILE A 221 3.85 3.25 -0.20
CA ILE A 221 4.78 2.39 0.53
C ILE A 221 5.81 3.25 1.25
N PHE A 222 6.18 2.85 2.45
CA PHE A 222 7.13 3.54 3.29
C PHE A 222 8.09 2.58 3.99
N GLU A 223 9.23 3.13 4.37
CA GLU A 223 10.22 2.51 5.23
C GLU A 223 10.28 3.26 6.56
N THR A 224 10.55 2.55 7.65
CA THR A 224 10.80 3.14 8.97
C THR A 224 12.29 3.29 9.25
N ALA A 225 12.66 4.04 10.29
CA ALA A 225 14.05 4.26 10.67
C ALA A 225 14.78 2.97 11.07
N THR A 226 14.06 1.93 11.51
CA THR A 226 14.65 0.62 11.82
C THR A 226 14.39 -0.45 10.75
N GLY A 227 14.00 -0.05 9.54
CA GLY A 227 13.92 -0.94 8.37
C GLY A 227 12.62 -1.75 8.25
N TRP A 228 11.54 -1.34 8.92
CA TRP A 228 10.23 -1.92 8.66
C TRP A 228 9.66 -1.39 7.35
N LEU A 229 8.86 -2.21 6.68
CA LEU A 229 8.26 -1.90 5.40
C LEU A 229 6.75 -1.93 5.57
N GLY A 230 6.08 -0.89 5.09
CA GLY A 230 4.64 -0.77 5.26
C GLY A 230 3.98 0.04 4.18
N VAL A 231 2.65 0.03 4.19
CA VAL A 231 1.78 0.84 3.35
C VAL A 231 0.87 1.66 4.25
N GLY A 232 0.75 2.95 3.96
CA GLY A 232 -0.13 3.88 4.65
C GLY A 232 -0.60 4.98 3.72
N THR A 233 -1.33 5.96 4.23
CA THR A 233 -1.86 7.07 3.41
C THR A 233 -0.76 7.82 2.65
N ASN A 234 -1.04 8.30 1.45
CA ASN A 234 -0.11 9.11 0.67
C ASN A 234 0.13 10.54 1.23
N THR A 235 -0.43 10.85 2.41
CA THR A 235 -0.24 12.11 3.16
C THR A 235 0.82 12.01 4.27
N LEU A 236 1.47 10.85 4.37
CA LEU A 236 2.61 10.60 5.24
C LEU A 236 3.74 11.61 4.99
N LYS A 237 4.49 11.90 6.05
CA LYS A 237 5.68 12.74 6.04
C LYS A 237 6.81 12.03 6.76
N GLY A 238 8.04 12.44 6.44
CA GLY A 238 9.18 12.09 7.28
C GLY A 238 8.93 12.58 8.70
N ASP A 239 9.41 11.81 9.66
CA ASP A 239 9.22 12.00 11.10
C ASP A 239 7.82 11.77 11.67
N ASP A 240 6.84 11.40 10.85
CA ASP A 240 5.62 10.76 11.37
C ASP A 240 6.03 9.48 12.14
N VAL A 241 5.34 9.17 13.22
CA VAL A 241 5.65 8.03 14.09
C VAL A 241 4.61 6.94 13.94
N LEU A 242 5.08 5.69 13.99
CA LEU A 242 4.23 4.51 13.99
C LEU A 242 3.93 4.11 15.43
N ALA A 243 2.65 3.98 15.76
CA ALA A 243 2.20 3.62 17.10
C ALA A 243 1.26 2.41 17.07
N LEU A 244 1.38 1.57 18.10
CA LEU A 244 0.39 0.56 18.44
C LEU A 244 -0.47 1.13 19.58
N ILE A 245 -1.77 1.26 19.33
CA ILE A 245 -2.73 1.82 20.29
C ILE A 245 -3.62 0.69 20.79
N SER A 246 -3.74 0.56 22.11
CA SER A 246 -4.54 -0.50 22.76
C SER A 246 -5.94 -0.59 22.18
N GLY A 247 -6.35 -1.80 21.80
CA GLY A 247 -7.64 -2.12 21.19
C GLY A 247 -7.75 -1.81 19.69
N MET A 248 -6.70 -1.30 19.05
CA MET A 248 -6.66 -1.14 17.59
C MET A 248 -6.11 -2.39 16.91
N SER A 249 -6.74 -2.79 15.81
CA SER A 249 -6.36 -3.98 15.03
C SER A 249 -5.15 -3.76 14.14
N MET A 250 -4.73 -2.51 13.92
CA MET A 250 -3.63 -2.15 13.04
C MET A 250 -2.75 -1.06 13.68
N PRO A 251 -1.47 -0.96 13.26
CA PRO A 251 -0.65 0.20 13.52
C PRO A 251 -1.31 1.51 13.04
N VAL A 252 -1.10 2.58 13.81
CA VAL A 252 -1.59 3.93 13.52
C VAL A 252 -0.41 4.86 13.32
N VAL A 253 -0.45 5.64 12.26
CA VAL A 253 0.53 6.69 12.02
C VAL A 253 0.07 8.00 12.65
N LEU A 254 0.95 8.56 13.47
CA LEU A 254 0.75 9.76 14.25
C LEU A 254 1.77 10.82 13.83
N ARG A 255 1.35 12.07 13.78
CA ARG A 255 2.23 13.21 13.49
C ARG A 255 2.44 14.04 14.75
N PRO A 256 3.68 14.17 15.27
CA PRO A 256 3.95 15.03 16.41
C PRO A 256 3.52 16.48 16.16
N VAL A 257 2.83 17.09 17.13
CA VAL A 257 2.47 18.51 17.12
C VAL A 257 3.53 19.30 17.89
N LEU A 258 4.20 20.23 17.22
CA LEU A 258 5.23 21.06 17.82
C LEU A 258 4.64 22.29 18.52
N GLY A 259 5.33 22.81 19.54
CA GLY A 259 5.02 24.10 20.16
C GLY A 259 3.89 24.10 21.19
N THR A 260 3.37 22.93 21.59
CA THR A 260 2.29 22.78 22.57
C THR A 260 2.76 22.69 24.02
N GLY A 261 4.06 22.50 24.26
CA GLY A 261 4.63 22.27 25.60
C GLY A 261 4.37 20.86 26.17
N GLU A 262 3.53 20.07 25.48
CA GLU A 262 3.15 18.69 25.82
C GLU A 262 3.26 17.81 24.56
N ARG A 263 3.55 16.52 24.73
CA ARG A 263 3.69 15.58 23.60
C ARG A 263 2.32 15.20 23.04
N LYS A 264 1.85 15.98 22.05
CA LYS A 264 0.58 15.79 21.34
C LYS A 264 0.81 15.31 19.91
N PHE A 265 -0.16 14.63 19.36
CA PHE A 265 -0.10 14.06 18.02
C PHE A 265 -1.37 14.37 17.24
N MET A 266 -1.25 14.49 15.92
CA MET A 266 -2.39 14.39 15.01
C MET A 266 -2.44 12.99 14.43
N VAL A 267 -3.63 12.41 14.33
CA VAL A 267 -3.80 11.13 13.64
C VAL A 267 -3.72 11.32 12.13
N VAL A 268 -2.79 10.61 11.48
CA VAL A 268 -2.60 10.66 10.03
C VAL A 268 -3.42 9.57 9.34
N GLY A 269 -3.40 8.35 9.89
CA GLY A 269 -4.18 7.21 9.39
C GLY A 269 -3.61 5.89 9.86
N ASN A 270 -4.25 4.78 9.50
CA ASN A 270 -3.73 3.44 9.77
C ASN A 270 -2.58 3.09 8.83
N ALA A 271 -1.84 2.04 9.14
CA ALA A 271 -0.84 1.46 8.26
C ALA A 271 -0.84 -0.07 8.33
N TYR A 272 -0.62 -0.71 7.19
CA TYR A 272 -0.15 -2.09 7.15
C TYR A 272 1.37 -2.07 7.30
N VAL A 273 1.92 -2.82 8.25
CA VAL A 273 3.38 -2.95 8.42
C VAL A 273 3.73 -4.40 8.58
N HIS A 274 4.54 -4.93 7.66
CA HIS A 274 4.85 -6.36 7.66
C HIS A 274 5.57 -6.75 8.95
N GLY A 275 5.06 -7.77 9.65
CA GLY A 275 5.57 -8.21 10.95
C GLY A 275 5.15 -7.35 12.14
N MET A 276 4.10 -6.54 12.01
CA MET A 276 3.46 -5.83 13.13
C MET A 276 1.93 -6.00 13.18
N MET A 277 1.37 -6.84 12.32
CA MET A 277 -0.09 -6.89 12.12
C MET A 277 -0.79 -7.89 13.05
N ASP A 278 -0.06 -8.82 13.66
CA ASP A 278 -0.58 -9.95 14.42
C ASP A 278 -0.04 -9.99 15.87
N GLY A 279 0.35 -8.82 16.38
CA GLY A 279 0.77 -8.63 17.77
C GLY A 279 2.24 -8.95 18.04
N GLU A 280 3.06 -9.11 17.00
CA GLU A 280 4.49 -9.41 17.12
C GLU A 280 5.27 -8.33 17.89
N MET A 281 4.76 -7.09 17.83
CA MET A 281 5.34 -5.90 18.48
C MET A 281 4.51 -5.40 19.67
N TRP A 282 3.49 -6.15 20.10
CA TRP A 282 2.66 -5.79 21.24
C TRP A 282 3.09 -6.58 22.49
N ASP A 283 3.55 -5.86 23.51
CA ASP A 283 3.86 -6.44 24.83
C ASP A 283 2.69 -6.21 25.78
N GLU A 284 1.93 -7.28 26.07
CA GLU A 284 0.78 -7.24 26.99
C GLU A 284 1.19 -6.87 28.43
N GLY A 285 2.48 -6.94 28.79
CA GLY A 285 2.98 -6.72 30.15
C GLY A 285 3.03 -5.27 30.64
N GLU A 286 2.39 -4.32 29.95
CA GLU A 286 2.29 -2.88 30.28
C GLU A 286 3.61 -2.09 30.40
N LYS A 287 4.78 -2.74 30.41
CA LYS A 287 6.07 -2.09 30.74
C LYS A 287 6.49 -0.98 29.77
N ASN A 288 5.95 -0.96 28.55
CA ASN A 288 6.28 0.00 27.50
C ASN A 288 5.09 0.84 27.04
N LEU A 289 3.90 0.68 27.64
CA LEU A 289 2.75 1.48 27.26
C LEU A 289 2.85 2.87 27.89
N GLU A 290 2.70 3.87 27.04
CA GLU A 290 2.65 5.27 27.42
C GLU A 290 1.28 5.88 27.09
N THR A 291 1.03 7.01 27.72
CA THR A 291 -0.13 7.85 27.43
C THR A 291 0.17 8.70 26.21
N LEU A 292 -0.61 8.54 25.15
CA LEU A 292 -0.56 9.35 23.94
C LEU A 292 -1.75 10.31 23.90
N ILE A 293 -1.52 11.57 23.53
CA ILE A 293 -2.57 12.58 23.36
C ILE A 293 -2.74 12.85 21.86
N LEU A 294 -3.92 12.52 21.33
CA LEU A 294 -4.32 12.63 19.91
C LEU A 294 -5.32 13.75 19.67
#